data_AF-A0A5C8T901-F1
#
_entry.id   AF-A0A5C8T901-F1
#
_cell.length_a   1.000
_cell.length_b   1.000
_cell.length_c   1.000
_cell.angle_alpha   90.00
_cell.angle_beta   90.00
_cell.angle_gamma   90.00
#
_symmetry.space_group_name_H-M   'P 1'
#
loop_
_entity.id
_entity.type
_entity.pdbx_description
1 polymer ?
#
loop_
_entity_poly.entity_id
_entity_poly.type
_entity_poly.pdbx_seq_one_letter_code
_entity_poly.pdbx_strand_id
1 'polypeptide(L)'
;MQPDPDRIGIAGSVPFVQLPVPADLFANRALRLQRLAPDHPMGGYLDLLARIATAQAAVQASRAARGVPPAEPHPDVAMRLEHGMPPISRHTLEAPDAFPACLDALLDALDLGP
;
A
#
# COMPACT_ATOMS: atom_id res chain seq x y z
N MET A 1 -35.77 -23.26 -4.81
CA MET A 1 -35.10 -23.00 -6.10
C MET A 1 -33.84 -23.83 -6.13
N GLN A 2 -33.76 -24.81 -7.02
CA GLN A 2 -32.53 -25.57 -7.28
C GLN A 2 -31.57 -24.63 -8.04
N PRO A 3 -30.32 -24.43 -7.60
CA PRO A 3 -29.35 -23.66 -8.38
C PRO A 3 -29.09 -24.39 -9.70
N ASP A 4 -29.26 -23.68 -10.81
CA ASP A 4 -29.03 -24.14 -12.18
C ASP A 4 -27.51 -24.21 -12.46
N PRO A 5 -26.93 -25.42 -12.60
CA PRO A 5 -25.48 -25.59 -12.77
C PRO A 5 -24.96 -25.07 -14.12
N ASP A 6 -25.83 -24.86 -15.11
CA ASP A 6 -25.45 -24.39 -16.45
C ASP A 6 -25.36 -22.86 -16.54
N ARG A 7 -25.75 -22.15 -15.47
CA ARG A 7 -25.46 -20.73 -15.27
C ARG A 7 -24.08 -20.52 -14.65
N ILE A 8 -23.03 -21.04 -15.29
CA ILE A 8 -21.68 -20.52 -15.09
C ILE A 8 -21.70 -19.13 -15.72
N GLY A 9 -22.12 -18.14 -14.92
CA GLY A 9 -22.36 -16.79 -15.35
C GLY A 9 -21.15 -16.26 -16.09
N ILE A 10 -21.40 -15.54 -17.19
CA ILE A 10 -20.43 -14.66 -17.82
C ILE A 10 -19.84 -13.83 -16.69
N ALA A 11 -18.64 -14.21 -16.22
CA ALA A 11 -17.94 -13.48 -15.21
C ALA A 11 -17.73 -12.09 -15.80
N GLY A 12 -18.39 -11.08 -15.23
CA GLY A 12 -18.17 -9.69 -15.64
C GLY A 12 -16.67 -9.45 -15.71
N SER A 13 -16.19 -8.76 -16.75
CA SER A 13 -14.76 -8.65 -17.03
C SER A 13 -14.01 -8.21 -15.76
N VAL A 14 -13.25 -9.12 -15.17
CA VAL A 14 -12.37 -8.78 -14.05
C VAL A 14 -11.28 -7.85 -14.58
N PRO A 15 -10.94 -6.78 -13.86
CA PRO A 15 -9.86 -5.92 -14.31
C PRO A 15 -8.57 -6.75 -14.37
N PHE A 16 -7.82 -6.58 -15.47
CA PHE A 16 -6.53 -7.24 -15.64
C PHE A 16 -5.55 -6.91 -14.50
N VAL A 17 -5.67 -5.71 -13.92
CA VAL A 17 -4.90 -5.25 -12.76
C VAL A 17 -5.80 -4.51 -11.77
N GLN A 18 -5.66 -4.83 -10.49
CA GLN A 18 -6.26 -4.04 -9.41
C GLN A 18 -5.17 -3.20 -8.74
N LEU A 19 -5.14 -1.91 -9.05
CA LEU A 19 -4.24 -0.98 -8.40
C LEU A 19 -4.75 -0.67 -6.98
N PRO A 20 -3.85 -0.44 -6.01
CA PRO A 20 -4.27 0.05 -4.71
C PRO A 20 -4.85 1.46 -4.84
N VAL A 21 -5.87 1.77 -4.04
CA VAL A 21 -6.33 3.15 -3.83
C VAL A 21 -5.41 3.78 -2.79
N PRO A 22 -4.55 4.77 -3.14
CA PRO A 22 -3.53 5.26 -2.23
C PRO A 22 -4.11 5.87 -0.95
N ALA A 23 -5.28 6.50 -1.03
CA ALA A 23 -5.98 7.08 0.11
C ALA A 23 -6.41 6.03 1.15
N ASP A 24 -6.70 4.81 0.71
CA ASP A 24 -7.38 3.82 1.55
C ASP A 24 -6.46 2.65 1.94
N LEU A 25 -5.40 2.38 1.18
CA LEU A 25 -4.59 1.16 1.33
C LEU A 25 -4.10 0.95 2.76
N PHE A 26 -3.48 1.99 3.35
CA PHE A 26 -2.91 1.91 4.69
C PHE A 26 -3.96 2.11 5.78
N ALA A 27 -4.97 2.96 5.55
CA ALA A 27 -6.08 3.16 6.48
C ALA A 27 -6.90 1.88 6.69
N ASN A 28 -7.22 1.17 5.60
CA ASN A 28 -7.93 -0.11 5.66
C ASN A 28 -7.08 -1.18 6.35
N ARG A 29 -5.76 -1.18 6.13
CA ARG A 29 -4.84 -2.10 6.81
C ARG A 29 -4.82 -1.84 8.32
N ALA A 30 -4.67 -0.58 8.75
CA ALA A 30 -4.69 -0.20 10.15
C ALA A 30 -6.01 -0.64 10.83
N LEU A 31 -7.14 -0.31 10.21
CA LEU A 31 -8.48 -0.70 10.71
C LEU A 31 -8.63 -2.22 10.83
N ARG A 32 -8.13 -2.98 9.85
CA ARG A 32 -8.21 -4.45 9.88
C ARG A 32 -7.37 -5.02 11.02
N LEU A 33 -6.16 -4.50 11.24
CA LEU A 33 -5.27 -4.96 12.31
C LEU A 33 -5.83 -4.62 13.70
N GLN A 34 -6.35 -3.41 13.90
CA GLN A 34 -7.05 -3.02 15.13
C GLN A 34 -8.24 -3.93 15.44
N ARG A 35 -9.00 -4.33 14.42
CA ARG A 35 -10.14 -5.25 14.59
C ARG A 35 -9.71 -6.68 14.91
N LEU A 36 -8.52 -7.09 14.50
CA LEU A 36 -7.98 -8.44 14.74
C LEU A 36 -7.23 -8.54 16.07
N ALA A 37 -6.80 -7.41 16.66
CA ALA A 37 -5.99 -7.41 17.87
C ALA A 37 -6.71 -7.90 19.13
N PRO A 38 -7.98 -7.53 19.42
CA PRO A 38 -8.69 -8.00 20.60
C PRO A 38 -8.79 -9.52 20.63
N ASP A 39 -8.55 -10.11 21.81
CA ASP A 39 -8.60 -11.56 22.08
C ASP A 39 -7.65 -12.42 21.22
N HIS A 40 -6.76 -11.82 20.43
CA HIS A 40 -5.75 -12.55 19.66
C HIS A 40 -4.50 -12.80 20.52
N PRO A 41 -3.90 -14.01 20.49
CA PRO A 41 -2.67 -14.31 21.23
C PRO A 41 -1.50 -13.36 20.94
N MET A 42 -1.51 -12.74 19.77
CA MET A 42 -0.54 -11.72 19.34
C MET A 42 -1.12 -10.30 19.31
N GLY A 43 -2.13 -10.00 20.15
CA GLY A 43 -2.85 -8.72 20.13
C GLY A 43 -1.94 -7.50 20.18
N GLY A 44 -0.94 -7.49 21.07
CA GLY A 44 0.04 -6.40 21.15
C GLY A 44 0.89 -6.23 19.88
N TYR A 45 1.20 -7.31 19.16
CA TYR A 45 1.91 -7.21 17.88
C TYR A 45 1.00 -6.67 16.77
N LEU A 46 -0.26 -7.09 16.74
CA LEU A 46 -1.24 -6.57 15.79
C LEU A 46 -1.52 -5.08 16.03
N ASP A 47 -1.56 -4.64 17.29
CA ASP A 47 -1.67 -3.23 17.65
C ASP A 47 -0.46 -2.43 17.17
N LEU A 48 0.76 -2.93 17.40
CA LEU A 48 1.98 -2.32 16.86
C LEU A 48 1.93 -2.15 15.34
N LEU A 49 1.55 -3.22 14.61
CA LEU A 49 1.43 -3.15 13.15
C LEU A 49 0.32 -2.17 12.72
N ALA A 50 -0.76 -2.08 13.49
CA ALA A 50 -1.83 -1.13 13.20
C ALA A 50 -1.34 0.32 13.34
N ARG A 51 -0.56 0.63 14.38
CA ARG A 51 0.04 1.96 14.59
C ARG A 51 0.99 2.33 13.46
N ILE A 52 1.82 1.39 13.00
CA ILE A 52 2.68 1.59 11.82
C ILE A 52 1.83 1.88 10.57
N ALA A 53 0.77 1.10 10.33
CA ALA A 53 -0.12 1.33 9.20
C ALA A 53 -0.88 2.68 9.29
N THR A 54 -1.25 3.12 10.48
CA THR A 54 -1.83 4.45 10.72
C THR A 54 -0.83 5.55 10.33
N ALA A 55 0.43 5.45 10.76
CA ALA A 55 1.48 6.41 10.39
C ALA A 55 1.71 6.42 8.86
N GLN A 56 1.73 5.26 8.21
CA GLN A 56 1.81 5.17 6.74
C GLN A 56 0.63 5.87 6.05
N ALA A 57 -0.60 5.74 6.57
CA ALA A 57 -1.77 6.43 6.04
C ALA A 57 -1.64 7.95 6.18
N ALA A 58 -1.15 8.44 7.33
CA ALA A 58 -0.92 9.86 7.56
C ALA A 58 0.14 10.44 6.61
N VAL A 59 1.27 9.76 6.41
CA VAL A 59 2.30 10.17 5.45
C VAL A 59 1.75 10.21 4.04
N GLN A 60 0.99 9.20 3.62
CA GLN A 60 0.39 9.14 2.28
C GLN A 60 -0.60 10.29 2.04
N ALA A 61 -1.46 10.58 3.02
CA ALA A 61 -2.39 11.70 2.96
C ALA A 61 -1.66 13.05 2.92
N SER A 62 -0.61 13.21 3.73
CA SER A 62 0.22 14.42 3.79
C SER A 62 0.94 14.70 2.47
N ARG A 63 1.48 13.67 1.81
CA ARG A 63 2.10 13.78 0.48
C ARG A 63 1.09 14.21 -0.59
N ALA A 64 -0.12 13.65 -0.57
CA ALA A 64 -1.19 14.03 -1.47
C ALA A 64 -1.62 15.49 -1.25
N ALA A 65 -1.78 15.93 0.00
CA ALA A 65 -2.16 17.29 0.35
C ALA A 65 -1.10 18.34 -0.06
N ARG A 66 0.18 18.00 0.05
CA ARG A 66 1.29 18.86 -0.40
C ARG A 66 1.50 18.87 -1.91
N GLY A 67 0.76 18.05 -2.67
CA GLY A 67 0.96 17.91 -4.11
C GLY A 67 2.36 17.40 -4.46
N VAL A 68 2.97 16.58 -3.59
CA VAL A 68 4.30 16.02 -3.87
C VAL A 68 4.17 15.19 -5.17
N PRO A 69 4.90 15.54 -6.24
CA PRO A 69 4.80 14.79 -7.48
C PRO A 69 5.24 13.34 -7.25
N PRO A 70 4.78 12.40 -8.11
CA PRO A 70 5.39 11.08 -8.15
C PRO A 70 6.90 11.21 -8.27
N ALA A 71 7.64 10.28 -7.66
CA ALA A 71 9.09 10.24 -7.90
C ALA A 71 9.33 10.11 -9.41
N GLU A 72 10.31 10.83 -9.92
CA GLU A 72 10.70 10.71 -11.33
C GLU A 72 11.00 9.23 -11.64
N PRO A 73 10.46 8.68 -12.74
CA PRO A 73 10.76 7.32 -13.14
C PRO A 73 12.26 7.12 -13.26
N HIS A 74 12.76 5.97 -12.82
CA HIS A 74 14.17 5.66 -13.02
C HIS A 74 14.51 5.66 -14.53
N PRO A 75 15.71 6.11 -14.94
CA PRO A 75 16.06 6.24 -16.36
C PRO A 75 15.89 4.97 -17.21
N ASP A 76 15.92 3.79 -16.57
CA ASP A 76 15.78 2.50 -17.23
C ASP A 76 14.31 2.09 -17.51
N VAL A 77 13.30 2.82 -17.03
CA VAL A 77 11.89 2.43 -17.13
C VAL A 77 11.45 2.19 -18.57
N ALA A 78 11.87 3.03 -19.53
CA ALA A 78 11.54 2.87 -20.94
C ALA A 78 12.10 1.57 -21.53
N MET A 79 13.39 1.31 -21.29
CA MET A 79 14.07 0.08 -21.71
C MET A 79 13.42 -1.17 -21.09
N ARG A 80 12.99 -1.09 -19.83
CA ARG A 80 12.29 -2.20 -19.16
C ARG A 80 10.96 -2.50 -19.82
N LEU A 81 10.17 -1.47 -20.12
CA LEU A 81 8.89 -1.63 -20.82
C LEU A 81 9.09 -2.24 -22.22
N GLU A 82 10.10 -1.79 -22.97
CA GLU A 82 10.45 -2.34 -24.29
C GLU A 82 10.76 -3.84 -24.23
N HIS A 83 11.44 -4.30 -23.19
CA HIS A 83 11.82 -5.70 -23.01
C HIS A 83 10.83 -6.52 -22.16
N GLY A 84 9.63 -6.01 -21.87
CA GLY A 84 8.61 -6.72 -21.10
C GLY A 84 8.96 -6.96 -19.62
N MET A 85 9.85 -6.14 -19.06
CA MET A 85 10.28 -6.20 -17.67
C MET A 85 9.39 -5.33 -16.77
N PRO A 86 9.22 -5.67 -15.47
CA PRO A 86 8.42 -4.86 -14.55
C PRO A 86 8.91 -3.40 -14.50
N PRO A 87 8.02 -2.39 -14.63
CA PRO A 87 8.43 -0.99 -14.74
C PRO A 87 9.02 -0.43 -13.43
N ILE A 88 8.62 -0.98 -12.29
CA ILE A 88 9.18 -0.62 -10.99
C ILE A 88 10.26 -1.64 -10.65
N SER A 89 11.52 -1.21 -10.72
CA SER A 89 12.69 -2.00 -10.32
C SER A 89 12.93 -1.85 -8.82
N ARG A 90 13.48 -2.87 -8.15
CA ARG A 90 13.92 -2.72 -6.74
C ARG A 90 14.97 -1.60 -6.58
N HIS A 91 15.74 -1.35 -7.63
CA HIS A 91 16.76 -0.30 -7.68
C HIS A 91 16.16 1.11 -7.56
N THR A 92 14.86 1.28 -7.77
CA THR A 92 14.20 2.57 -7.49
C THR A 92 14.24 2.93 -6.00
N LEU A 93 14.43 1.96 -5.09
CA LEU A 93 14.60 2.20 -3.66
C LEU A 93 16.01 2.70 -3.31
N GLU A 94 16.98 2.53 -4.20
CA GLU A 94 18.36 3.03 -4.05
C GLU A 94 18.47 4.50 -4.44
N ALA A 95 17.37 5.13 -4.89
CA ALA A 95 17.31 6.55 -5.18
C ALA A 95 17.66 7.35 -3.91
N PRO A 96 18.70 8.20 -3.94
CA PRO A 96 19.36 8.71 -2.75
C PRO A 96 18.46 9.49 -1.78
N ASP A 97 17.36 10.09 -2.27
CA ASP A 97 16.58 11.03 -1.46
C ASP A 97 15.13 10.60 -1.21
N ALA A 98 14.53 9.82 -2.13
CA ALA A 98 13.08 9.55 -2.07
C ALA A 98 12.71 8.59 -0.94
N PHE A 99 13.52 7.55 -0.73
CA PHE A 99 13.27 6.56 0.33
C PHE A 99 13.59 7.10 1.72
N PRO A 100 14.78 7.69 1.99
CA PRO A 100 15.09 8.26 3.30
C PRO A 100 14.06 9.31 3.74
N ALA A 101 13.64 10.22 2.86
CA ALA A 101 12.63 11.22 3.20
C ALA A 101 11.26 10.60 3.55
N CYS A 102 10.87 9.49 2.91
CA CYS A 102 9.66 8.77 3.27
C CYS A 102 9.79 8.03 4.61
N LEU A 103 10.98 7.50 4.90
CA LEU A 103 11.28 6.85 6.17
C LEU A 103 11.26 7.85 7.32
N ASP A 104 11.90 9.01 7.17
CA ASP A 104 11.90 10.08 8.17
C ASP A 104 10.48 10.55 8.46
N ALA A 105 9.67 10.81 7.42
CA ALA A 105 8.26 11.18 7.59
C ALA A 105 7.43 10.10 8.29
N LEU A 106 7.76 8.81 8.08
CA LEU A 106 7.10 7.71 8.78
C LEU A 106 7.49 7.67 10.26
N LEU A 107 8.78 7.85 10.57
CA LEU A 107 9.27 7.86 11.94
C LEU A 107 8.70 9.05 12.73
N ASP A 108 8.62 10.23 12.11
CA ASP A 108 8.01 11.42 12.70
C ASP A 108 6.51 11.26 12.97
N ALA A 109 5.81 10.50 12.12
CA ALA A 109 4.37 10.24 12.25
C ALA A 109 4.04 9.05 13.16
N LEU A 110 5.04 8.27 13.59
CA LEU A 110 4.81 7.04 14.34
C LEU A 110 4.59 7.33 15.83
N ASP A 111 3.36 7.11 16.30
CA ASP A 111 3.00 7.22 17.71
C ASP A 111 2.90 5.83 18.38
N LEU A 112 3.86 5.55 19.26
CA LEU A 112 3.91 4.35 20.10
C LEU A 112 3.55 4.64 21.57
N GLY A 113 2.92 5.79 21.83
CA GLY A 113 2.45 6.18 23.15
C GLY A 113 1.45 5.17 23.75
N PRO A 114 1.29 5.18 25.08
CA PRO A 114 0.40 4.24 25.78
C PRO A 114 -1.06 4.35 25.34
#